data_AF-A0A9C8ZUQ1-F1
#
_entry.id   AF-A0A9C8ZUQ1-F1
#
_cell.length_a   1.000
_cell.length_b   1.000
_cell.length_c   1.000
_cell.angle_alpha   90.00
_cell.angle_beta   90.00
_cell.angle_gamma   90.00
#
_symmetry.space_group_name_H-M   'P 1'
#
loop_
_entity.id
_entity.type
_entity.pdbx_description
1 polymer ?
#
loop_
_entity_poly.entity_id
_entity_poly.type
_entity_poly.pdbx_seq_one_letter_code
_entity_poly.pdbx_strand_id
1 'polypeptide(L)' 'PDEGVPPGTSWDDIPDSWQCPECGVTKAEFEMVELDNN' A
#
# COMPACT_ATOMS: atom_id res chain seq x y z
N PRO A 1 9.94 -11.01 -4.39
CA PRO A 1 9.63 -10.55 -5.77
C PRO A 1 8.21 -10.90 -6.27
N ASP A 2 7.28 -11.26 -5.39
CA ASP A 2 5.87 -11.53 -5.75
C ASP A 2 4.94 -11.00 -4.66
N GLU A 3 5.04 -9.72 -4.33
CA GLU A 3 4.16 -9.06 -3.34
C GLU A 3 2.87 -8.54 -4.00
N GLY A 4 2.57 -8.99 -5.22
CA GLY A 4 1.40 -8.57 -6.01
C GLY A 4 1.45 -7.12 -6.53
N VAL A 5 2.25 -6.26 -5.90
CA VAL A 5 2.44 -4.85 -6.27
C VAL A 5 3.89 -4.64 -6.73
N PRO A 6 4.14 -4.38 -8.03
CA PRO A 6 5.47 -4.09 -8.54
C PRO A 6 6.11 -2.87 -7.87
N PRO A 7 7.45 -2.82 -7.73
CA PRO A 7 8.12 -1.64 -7.22
C PRO A 7 7.87 -0.42 -8.12
N GLY A 8 7.64 0.75 -7.52
CA GLY A 8 7.32 1.99 -8.23
C GLY A 8 5.85 2.16 -8.62
N THR A 9 4.98 1.22 -8.25
CA THR A 9 3.52 1.39 -8.37
C THR A 9 3.05 2.50 -7.43
N SER A 10 2.25 3.44 -7.93
CA SER A 10 1.64 4.47 -7.08
C SER A 10 0.61 3.84 -6.14
N TRP A 11 0.38 4.45 -4.98
CA TRP A 11 -0.69 4.01 -4.08
C TRP A 11 -2.07 4.06 -4.75
N ASP A 12 -2.30 5.01 -5.64
CA ASP A 12 -3.56 5.14 -6.40
C ASP A 12 -3.78 3.98 -7.38
N ASP A 13 -2.71 3.38 -7.91
CA ASP A 13 -2.78 2.28 -8.88
C ASP A 13 -3.04 0.93 -8.20
N ILE A 14 -2.95 0.85 -6.87
CA ILE A 14 -3.23 -0.37 -6.12
C ILE A 14 -4.75 -0.62 -6.10
N PRO A 15 -5.23 -1.83 -6.40
CA PRO A 15 -6.67 -2.13 -6.34
C PRO A 15 -7.27 -1.90 -4.95
N ASP A 16 -8.53 -1.45 -4.88
CA ASP A 16 -9.22 -1.26 -3.59
C ASP A 16 -9.45 -2.57 -2.82
N SER A 17 -9.44 -3.71 -3.53
CA SER A 17 -9.52 -5.04 -2.94
C SER A 17 -8.18 -5.55 -2.40
N TRP A 18 -7.11 -4.77 -2.51
CA TRP A 18 -5.81 -5.14 -1.97
C TRP A 18 -5.86 -5.24 -0.44
N GLN A 19 -5.16 -6.24 0.07
CA GLN A 19 -4.97 -6.48 1.50
C GLN A 19 -3.48 -6.56 1.80
N CYS A 20 -3.08 -5.98 2.93
CA CYS A 20 -1.71 -6.06 3.39
C CYS A 20 -1.30 -7.54 3.58
N PRO A 21 -0.23 -8.02 2.93
CA PRO A 21 0.17 -9.42 3.03
C PRO A 21 0.67 -9.81 4.43
N GLU A 22 1.03 -8.83 5.27
CA GLU A 22 1.53 -9.07 6.63
C GLU A 22 0.42 -9.10 7.68
N CYS A 23 -0.60 -8.24 7.56
CA CYS A 23 -1.64 -8.10 8.59
C CYS A 23 -3.08 -8.34 8.10
N GLY A 24 -3.31 -8.39 6.78
CA GLY A 24 -4.62 -8.67 6.18
C GLY A 24 -5.61 -7.50 6.15
N VAL A 25 -5.21 -6.31 6.63
CA VAL A 25 -6.08 -5.11 6.57
C VAL A 25 -6.19 -4.59 5.14
N THR A 26 -7.29 -3.92 4.84
CA THR A 26 -7.63 -3.44 3.49
C THR A 26 -6.92 -2.11 3.16
N LYS A 27 -6.79 -1.79 1.87
CA LYS A 27 -6.26 -0.49 1.40
C LYS A 27 -6.92 0.72 2.09
N ALA A 28 -8.21 0.62 2.38
CA ALA A 28 -9.00 1.69 3.00
C ALA A 28 -8.66 1.96 4.48
N GLU A 29 -7.93 1.05 5.14
CA GLU A 29 -7.50 1.20 6.53
C GLU A 29 -6.13 1.89 6.67
N PHE A 30 -5.47 2.20 5.54
CA PHE A 30 -4.22 2.94 5.52
C PHE A 30 -4.45 4.44 5.28
N GLU A 31 -3.59 5.26 5.88
CA GLU A 31 -3.56 6.71 5.69
C GLU A 31 -2.21 7.15 5.11
N MET A 32 -2.22 8.13 4.21
CA MET A 32 -0.97 8.71 3.70
C MET A 32 -0.32 9.57 4.77
N VAL A 33 0.92 9.21 5.11
CA VAL A 33 1.75 9.97 6.04
C VAL A 33 2.77 10.75 5.23
N GLU A 34 2.85 12.06 5.50
CA GLU A 34 3.92 12.88 4.94
C GLU A 34 5.23 12.50 5.63
N LEU A 35 6.28 12.23 4.87
CA LEU A 35 7.60 11.96 5.44
C LEU A 35 8.30 13.28 5.74
N ASP A 36 8.12 13.78 6.96
CA ASP A 36 8.89 14.89 7.51
C ASP A 36 10.32 14.44 7.86
N ASN A 37 11.28 14.87 7.05
CA ASN A 37 12.71 14.55 7.19
C ASN A 37 13.39 15.42 8.26
N ASN A 38 12.84 15.52 9.47
CA ASN A 38 13.46 16.28 10.56
C ASN A 38 14.61 15.53 11.25
#